data_AF-A0A6P4JIN8-F1
#
_entry.id   AF-A0A6P4JIN8-F1
#
_cell.length_a   1.000
_cell.length_b   1.000
_cell.length_c   1.000
_cell.angle_alpha   90.00
_cell.angle_beta   90.00
_cell.angle_gamma   90.00
#
_symmetry.space_group_name_H-M   'P 1'
#
loop_
_entity.id
_entity.type
_entity.pdbx_description
1 polymer ?
#
loop_
_entity_poly.entity_id
_entity_poly.type
_entity_poly.pdbx_seq_one_letter_code
_entity_poly.pdbx_strand_id
1 'polypeptide(L)'
;MDAFDVEDKNSWYFGPMSRQDATEALMNERERGVFLVRDSNSIAGDYVLCVREDTKVSNYIINKVQQQDHYVYRIGDQSFDDLPKLLTFYTLHYLDTTPLRRPALKRVEKVQGKFDFVGSDQDDLPFHRGEVLTIIRKDEEQWWTARNSSGQIGQIPVPYIDRYDENMDENATTAAHHPLTGNLLGGSSLKRTDLNRKLPAYARVKQSRVPNAYDKTALKLEIGDIIKVTKTNINGQWEGELNGRNGHFPFTHVEFVDDCDLAELRSNGTSKSEWEQ
;
A
#
# COMPACT_ATOMS: atom_id res chain seq x y z
N MET A 1 -35.91 9.96 -3.00
CA MET A 1 -35.31 10.30 -1.70
C MET A 1 -34.25 9.26 -1.46
N ASP A 2 -33.00 9.58 -1.78
CA ASP A 2 -31.87 8.66 -1.64
C ASP A 2 -31.55 8.50 -0.15
N ALA A 3 -32.35 7.68 0.54
CA ALA A 3 -32.07 7.30 1.91
C ALA A 3 -30.92 6.30 1.88
N PHE A 4 -29.75 6.74 2.33
CA PHE A 4 -28.63 5.85 2.61
C PHE A 4 -29.00 4.89 3.75
N ASP A 5 -28.41 3.70 3.75
CA ASP A 5 -28.65 2.73 4.80
C ASP A 5 -27.89 3.13 6.08
N VAL A 6 -28.64 3.58 7.09
CA VAL A 6 -28.11 3.93 8.41
C VAL A 6 -27.64 2.69 9.20
N GLU A 7 -28.16 1.51 8.88
CA GLU A 7 -27.80 0.26 9.54
C GLU A 7 -26.48 -0.29 8.99
N ASP A 8 -26.15 0.00 7.73
CA ASP A 8 -24.84 -0.34 7.17
C ASP A 8 -23.76 0.60 7.71
N LYS A 9 -23.27 0.26 8.91
CA LYS A 9 -22.14 0.92 9.55
C LYS A 9 -20.94 1.06 8.62
N ASN A 10 -20.72 0.11 7.71
CA ASN A 10 -19.57 0.15 6.83
C ASN A 10 -19.67 1.24 5.75
N SER A 11 -20.86 1.77 5.48
CA SER A 11 -21.08 2.86 4.53
C SER A 11 -20.67 4.23 5.08
N TRP A 12 -20.93 4.49 6.37
CA TRP A 12 -20.80 5.83 6.97
C TRP A 12 -19.72 5.94 8.06
N TYR A 13 -19.29 4.82 8.67
CA TYR A 13 -18.28 4.81 9.72
C TYR A 13 -16.88 4.57 9.15
N PHE A 14 -15.98 5.54 9.34
CA PHE A 14 -14.61 5.56 8.80
C PHE A 14 -13.57 5.12 9.83
N GLY A 15 -13.97 4.83 11.07
CA GLY A 15 -13.07 4.35 12.12
C GLY A 15 -12.02 5.41 12.52
N PRO A 16 -10.77 5.00 12.82
CA PRO A 16 -9.72 5.92 13.20
C PRO A 16 -9.30 6.74 11.98
N MET A 17 -9.76 8.00 11.93
CA MET A 17 -9.47 8.95 10.87
C MET A 17 -9.12 10.30 11.51
N SER A 18 -8.10 10.99 10.98
CA SER A 18 -7.75 12.31 11.51
C SER A 18 -8.79 13.37 11.11
N ARG A 19 -8.86 14.46 11.88
CA ARG A 19 -9.72 15.60 11.53
C ARG A 19 -9.36 16.20 10.17
N GLN A 20 -8.07 16.22 9.84
CA GLN A 20 -7.57 16.78 8.59
C GLN A 20 -8.04 15.93 7.41
N ASP A 21 -7.85 14.62 7.46
CA ASP A 21 -8.26 13.70 6.39
C ASP A 21 -9.77 13.73 6.19
N ALA A 22 -10.54 13.77 7.28
CA ALA A 22 -12.01 13.86 7.21
C ALA A 22 -12.46 15.17 6.55
N THR A 23 -11.78 16.27 6.86
CA THR A 23 -12.07 17.58 6.26
C THR A 23 -11.73 17.56 4.77
N GLU A 24 -10.58 17.02 4.39
CA GLU A 24 -10.16 16.92 2.98
C GLU A 24 -11.09 16.01 2.16
N ALA A 25 -11.48 14.87 2.72
CA ALA A 25 -12.43 13.95 2.08
C ALA A 25 -13.77 14.63 1.77
N LEU A 26 -14.31 15.39 2.73
CA LEU A 26 -15.60 16.07 2.59
C LEU A 26 -15.51 17.37 1.80
N MET A 27 -14.39 18.09 1.82
CA MET A 27 -14.23 19.33 1.04
C MET A 27 -14.21 19.08 -0.47
N ASN A 28 -13.76 17.89 -0.89
CA ASN A 28 -13.79 17.46 -2.28
C ASN A 28 -15.19 17.09 -2.79
N GLU A 29 -16.16 16.92 -1.88
CA GLU A 29 -17.55 16.62 -2.23
C GLU A 29 -18.28 17.88 -2.73
N ARG A 30 -19.03 17.73 -3.82
CA ARG A 30 -19.79 18.82 -4.45
C ARG A 30 -21.13 19.08 -3.78
N GLU A 31 -21.68 18.06 -3.11
CA GLU A 31 -22.99 18.11 -2.49
C GLU A 31 -22.89 18.48 -1.00
N ARG A 32 -23.87 19.26 -0.53
CA ARG A 32 -24.02 19.60 0.89
C ARG A 32 -24.76 18.48 1.61
N GLY A 33 -24.53 18.35 2.91
CA GLY A 33 -25.09 17.27 3.73
C GLY A 33 -24.43 15.90 3.51
N VAL A 34 -23.33 15.85 2.74
CA VAL A 34 -22.47 14.66 2.70
C VAL A 34 -21.73 14.55 4.02
N PHE A 35 -21.69 13.36 4.63
CA PHE A 35 -21.14 13.22 5.98
C PHE A 35 -20.35 11.94 6.18
N LEU A 36 -19.57 11.87 7.25
CA LEU A 36 -18.95 10.64 7.72
C LEU A 36 -18.85 10.65 9.24
N VAL A 37 -18.79 9.47 9.85
CA VAL A 37 -18.54 9.31 11.29
C VAL A 37 -17.17 8.69 11.48
N ARG A 38 -16.34 9.30 12.34
CA ARG A 38 -15.01 8.80 12.69
C ARG A 38 -14.85 8.68 14.20
N ASP A 39 -13.79 8.01 14.63
CA ASP A 39 -13.39 7.99 16.03
C ASP A 39 -12.84 9.35 16.47
N SER A 40 -13.08 9.70 17.73
CA SER A 40 -12.50 10.91 18.33
C SER A 40 -11.04 10.68 18.71
N ASN A 41 -10.15 11.51 18.15
CA ASN A 41 -8.72 11.50 18.52
C ASN A 41 -8.48 12.06 19.92
N SER A 42 -9.41 12.87 20.44
CA SER A 42 -9.24 13.58 21.71
C SER A 42 -9.76 12.78 22.90
N ILE A 43 -10.81 11.98 22.70
CA ILE A 43 -11.46 11.21 23.77
C ILE A 43 -11.69 9.79 23.24
N ALA A 44 -11.00 8.82 23.83
CA ALA A 44 -11.15 7.42 23.44
C ALA A 44 -12.57 6.93 23.73
N GLY A 45 -13.22 6.34 22.72
CA GLY A 45 -14.58 5.81 22.81
C GLY A 45 -15.69 6.76 22.36
N ASP A 46 -15.37 8.04 22.15
CA ASP A 46 -16.28 9.02 21.54
C ASP A 46 -16.15 9.03 20.01
N TYR A 47 -17.18 9.55 19.35
CA TYR A 47 -17.24 9.67 17.90
C TYR A 47 -17.33 11.12 17.48
N VAL A 48 -16.99 11.39 16.21
CA VAL A 48 -17.16 12.71 15.60
C VAL A 48 -17.93 12.55 14.29
N LEU A 49 -19.07 13.22 14.19
CA LEU A 49 -19.83 13.36 12.96
C LEU A 49 -19.27 14.55 12.19
N CYS A 50 -18.72 14.29 11.02
CA CYS A 50 -18.18 15.31 10.11
C CYS A 50 -19.18 15.53 8.98
N VAL A 51 -19.60 16.76 8.73
CA VAL A 51 -20.63 17.09 7.73
C VAL A 51 -20.12 18.19 6.80
N ARG A 52 -20.30 17.99 5.50
CA ARG A 52 -20.08 18.98 4.45
C ARG A 52 -21.21 20.02 4.48
N GLU A 53 -20.92 21.16 5.07
CA GLU A 53 -21.77 22.36 5.02
C GLU A 53 -21.38 23.24 3.83
N ASP A 54 -22.05 24.38 3.66
CA ASP A 54 -21.93 25.27 2.50
C ASP A 54 -20.48 25.60 2.09
N THR A 55 -19.70 26.14 3.02
CA THR A 55 -18.33 26.62 2.77
C THR A 55 -17.29 25.94 3.63
N LYS A 56 -17.73 25.06 4.55
CA LYS A 56 -16.89 24.43 5.55
C LYS A 56 -17.28 22.98 5.78
N VAL A 57 -16.44 22.28 6.55
CA VAL A 57 -16.79 21.00 7.15
C VAL A 57 -17.00 21.23 8.65
N SER A 58 -18.21 20.97 9.12
CA SER A 58 -18.55 21.03 10.54
C SER A 58 -18.24 19.69 11.20
N ASN A 59 -17.70 19.75 12.42
CA ASN A 59 -17.35 18.56 13.22
C ASN A 59 -18.20 18.60 14.49
N TYR A 60 -19.07 17.61 14.68
CA TYR A 60 -19.94 17.49 15.85
C TYR A 60 -19.48 16.32 16.71
N ILE A 61 -19.19 16.61 17.98
CA ILE A 61 -18.75 15.59 18.93
C ILE A 61 -19.97 14.78 19.39
N ILE A 62 -19.86 13.46 19.27
CA ILE A 62 -20.83 12.49 19.78
C ILE A 62 -20.18 11.78 20.97
N ASN A 63 -20.69 12.09 22.16
CA ASN A 63 -20.21 11.50 23.40
C ASN A 63 -20.91 10.17 23.63
N LYS A 64 -20.16 9.11 23.93
CA LYS A 64 -20.73 7.82 24.32
C LYS A 64 -20.78 7.75 25.86
N VAL A 65 -21.96 7.96 26.42
CA VAL A 65 -22.18 7.98 27.87
C VAL A 65 -22.78 6.64 28.32
N GLN A 66 -22.18 5.99 29.31
CA GLN A 66 -22.74 4.79 29.91
C GLN A 66 -23.78 5.18 30.98
N GLN A 67 -25.05 4.82 30.77
CA GLN A 67 -26.11 4.95 31.78
C GLN A 67 -26.58 3.57 32.20
N GLN A 68 -26.40 3.25 33.49
CA GLN A 68 -26.85 2.02 34.16
C GLN A 68 -26.56 0.72 33.38
N ASP A 69 -27.39 0.38 32.40
CA ASP A 69 -27.38 -0.87 31.64
C ASP A 69 -27.26 -0.70 30.10
N HIS A 70 -27.16 0.54 29.59
CA HIS A 70 -26.96 0.79 28.16
C HIS A 70 -26.05 2.00 27.87
N TYR A 71 -25.61 2.12 26.62
CA TYR A 71 -24.90 3.30 26.14
C TYR A 71 -25.88 4.28 25.51
N VAL A 72 -25.70 5.56 25.81
CA VAL A 72 -26.43 6.67 25.20
C VAL A 72 -25.44 7.53 24.42
N TYR A 73 -25.83 7.93 23.22
CA TYR A 73 -25.03 8.76 22.31
C TYR A 73 -25.57 10.20 22.35
N ARG A 74 -24.72 11.15 22.76
CA ARG A 74 -25.11 12.56 22.92
C ARG A 74 -24.35 13.48 21.99
N ILE A 75 -25.09 14.27 21.21
CA ILE A 75 -24.58 15.28 20.28
C ILE A 75 -25.27 16.62 20.58
N GLY A 76 -24.48 17.61 21.01
CA GLY A 76 -25.05 18.86 21.53
C GLY A 76 -25.93 18.61 22.75
N ASP A 77 -27.19 19.03 22.67
CA ASP A 77 -28.24 18.85 23.68
C ASP A 77 -29.12 17.60 23.43
N GLN A 78 -28.98 16.93 22.29
CA GLN A 78 -29.77 15.76 21.91
C GLN A 78 -29.12 14.44 22.35
N SER A 79 -29.94 13.48 22.77
CA SER A 79 -29.50 12.15 23.21
C SER A 79 -30.24 11.06 22.47
N PHE A 80 -29.53 9.99 22.10
CA PHE A 80 -30.04 8.89 21.29
C PHE A 80 -29.57 7.54 21.83
N ASP A 81 -30.37 6.49 21.63
CA ASP A 81 -30.05 5.14 22.08
C ASP A 81 -28.88 4.51 21.28
N ASP A 82 -28.75 4.89 20.02
CA ASP A 82 -27.74 4.35 19.10
C ASP A 82 -27.37 5.38 18.01
N LEU A 83 -26.26 5.11 17.31
CA LEU A 83 -25.79 5.95 16.21
C LEU A 83 -26.75 5.96 15.01
N PRO A 84 -27.34 4.84 14.54
CA PRO A 84 -28.30 4.86 13.44
C PRO A 84 -29.51 5.77 13.69
N LYS A 85 -30.09 5.78 14.90
CA LYS A 85 -31.17 6.70 15.28
C LYS A 85 -30.73 8.16 15.27
N LEU A 86 -29.53 8.44 15.78
CA LEU A 86 -28.93 9.78 15.71
C LEU A 86 -28.81 10.24 14.26
N LEU A 87 -28.24 9.41 13.38
CA LEU A 87 -28.09 9.73 11.97
C LEU A 87 -29.45 9.92 11.29
N THR A 88 -30.39 9.01 11.55
CA THR A 88 -31.76 9.08 11.04
C THR A 88 -32.43 10.39 11.42
N PHE A 89 -32.31 10.81 12.68
CA PHE A 89 -32.88 12.07 13.16
C PHE A 89 -32.35 13.27 12.36
N TYR A 90 -31.03 13.36 12.17
CA TYR A 90 -30.40 14.45 11.42
C TYR A 90 -30.55 14.34 9.89
N THR A 91 -31.21 13.31 9.35
CA THR A 91 -31.65 13.33 7.94
C THR A 91 -32.80 14.33 7.69
N LEU A 92 -33.58 14.65 8.75
CA LEU A 92 -34.70 15.59 8.70
C LEU A 92 -34.46 16.85 9.54
N HIS A 93 -33.52 16.79 10.50
CA HIS A 93 -33.18 17.92 11.36
C HIS A 93 -31.86 18.56 10.92
N TYR A 94 -31.84 19.89 10.88
CA TYR A 94 -30.67 20.66 10.48
C TYR A 94 -29.64 20.65 11.62
N LEU A 95 -28.37 20.43 11.28
CA LEU A 95 -27.26 20.53 12.23
C LEU A 95 -26.76 21.97 12.36
N ASP A 96 -26.24 22.53 11.27
CA ASP A 96 -25.93 23.96 11.14
C ASP A 96 -26.75 24.54 9.98
N THR A 97 -26.36 24.24 8.74
CA THR A 97 -27.04 24.77 7.55
C THR A 97 -27.71 23.70 6.70
N THR A 98 -27.35 22.42 6.89
CA THR A 98 -27.87 21.31 6.10
C THR A 98 -28.23 20.08 6.95
N PRO A 99 -29.26 19.31 6.54
CA PRO A 99 -29.49 17.97 7.09
C PRO A 99 -28.58 16.95 6.42
N LEU A 100 -28.45 15.76 7.02
CA LEU A 100 -27.71 14.64 6.45
C LEU A 100 -28.39 14.12 5.18
N ARG A 101 -27.63 14.04 4.09
CA ARG A 101 -28.12 13.59 2.78
C ARG A 101 -27.62 12.21 2.43
N ARG A 102 -26.30 11.99 2.52
CA ARG A 102 -25.66 10.71 2.20
C ARG A 102 -24.29 10.60 2.86
N PRO A 103 -23.78 9.39 3.11
CA PRO A 103 -22.41 9.22 3.53
C PRO A 103 -21.43 9.63 2.44
N ALA A 104 -20.24 10.07 2.85
CA ALA A 104 -19.11 10.27 1.99
C ALA A 104 -18.66 8.92 1.42
N LEU A 105 -18.23 8.93 0.17
CA LEU A 105 -17.63 7.74 -0.41
C LEU A 105 -16.29 7.48 0.26
N LYS A 106 -16.12 6.27 0.81
CA LYS A 106 -14.80 5.80 1.20
C LYS A 106 -13.96 5.69 -0.06
N ARG A 107 -13.11 6.68 -0.32
CA ARG A 107 -12.06 6.60 -1.35
C ARG A 107 -11.04 5.57 -0.90
N VAL A 108 -11.37 4.31 -1.11
CA VAL A 108 -10.47 3.19 -0.87
C VAL A 108 -9.48 3.16 -2.01
N GLU A 109 -8.20 3.39 -1.70
CA GLU A 109 -7.15 3.19 -2.68
C GLU A 109 -7.00 1.68 -2.90
N LYS A 110 -7.24 1.22 -4.11
CA LYS A 110 -7.07 -0.17 -4.50
C LYS A 110 -5.72 -0.34 -5.19
N VAL A 111 -5.07 -1.45 -4.89
CA VAL A 111 -3.84 -1.89 -5.53
C VAL A 111 -4.02 -3.34 -5.97
N GLN A 112 -3.24 -3.76 -6.94
CA GLN A 112 -3.25 -5.12 -7.43
C GLN A 112 -1.90 -5.79 -7.17
N GLY A 113 -1.93 -7.03 -6.70
CA GLY A 113 -0.73 -7.84 -6.54
C GLY A 113 -0.01 -8.00 -7.88
N LYS A 114 1.22 -7.54 -7.97
CA LYS A 114 2.10 -7.75 -9.12
C LYS A 114 2.76 -9.13 -9.08
N PHE A 115 3.02 -9.61 -7.87
CA PHE A 115 3.63 -10.91 -7.58
C PHE A 115 2.91 -11.60 -6.43
N ASP A 116 3.11 -12.91 -6.30
CA ASP A 116 2.64 -13.64 -5.13
C ASP A 116 3.49 -13.26 -3.92
N PHE A 117 2.83 -13.04 -2.79
CA PHE A 117 3.44 -12.79 -1.51
C PHE A 117 2.83 -13.75 -0.49
N VAL A 118 3.67 -14.61 0.09
CA VAL A 118 3.23 -15.65 1.04
C VAL A 118 3.23 -15.17 2.49
N GLY A 119 3.80 -13.99 2.77
CA GLY A 119 4.10 -13.54 4.12
C GLY A 119 5.25 -14.33 4.75
N SER A 120 6.06 -13.68 5.58
CA SER A 120 7.06 -14.32 6.44
C SER A 120 6.74 -14.12 7.92
N ASP A 121 6.11 -13.00 8.25
CA ASP A 121 5.73 -12.63 9.60
C ASP A 121 4.21 -12.77 9.84
N GLN A 122 3.79 -12.80 11.11
CA GLN A 122 2.37 -12.95 11.46
C GLN A 122 1.50 -11.74 11.06
N ASP A 123 2.15 -10.58 10.91
CA ASP A 123 1.51 -9.30 10.60
C ASP A 123 1.43 -9.06 9.08
N ASP A 124 2.03 -9.95 8.28
CA ASP A 124 1.98 -9.91 6.81
C ASP A 124 0.62 -10.34 6.30
N LEU A 125 0.17 -9.71 5.21
CA LEU A 125 -1.01 -10.13 4.47
C LEU A 125 -0.56 -10.89 3.21
N PRO A 126 -0.69 -12.21 3.15
CA PRO A 126 -0.41 -12.96 1.93
C PRO A 126 -1.41 -12.59 0.82
N PHE A 127 -0.93 -12.50 -0.42
CA PHE A 127 -1.76 -12.23 -1.59
C PHE A 127 -1.16 -12.86 -2.85
N HIS A 128 -1.99 -13.07 -3.86
CA HIS A 128 -1.57 -13.58 -5.15
C HIS A 128 -1.41 -12.47 -6.20
N ARG A 129 -0.61 -12.75 -7.22
CA ARG A 129 -0.56 -11.92 -8.42
C ARG A 129 -1.95 -11.81 -9.03
N GLY A 130 -2.40 -10.58 -9.28
CA GLY A 130 -3.72 -10.27 -9.78
C GLY A 130 -4.74 -9.96 -8.70
N GLU A 131 -4.43 -10.22 -7.43
CA GLU A 131 -5.37 -9.98 -6.32
C GLU A 131 -5.53 -8.49 -6.04
N VAL A 132 -6.77 -8.03 -5.96
CA VAL A 132 -7.08 -6.63 -5.65
C VAL A 132 -7.16 -6.46 -4.14
N LEU A 133 -6.30 -5.58 -3.62
CA LEU A 133 -6.16 -5.26 -2.21
C LEU A 133 -6.59 -3.81 -1.98
N THR A 134 -7.20 -3.56 -0.83
CA THR A 134 -7.60 -2.22 -0.40
C THR A 134 -6.57 -1.67 0.57
N ILE A 135 -5.91 -0.57 0.24
CA ILE A 135 -4.98 0.11 1.14
C ILE A 135 -5.75 0.77 2.28
N ILE A 136 -5.33 0.47 3.51
CA ILE A 136 -5.87 1.05 4.74
C ILE A 136 -4.96 2.14 5.27
N ARG A 137 -3.65 1.88 5.33
CA ARG A 137 -2.64 2.81 5.88
C ARG A 137 -1.34 2.75 5.11
N LYS A 138 -0.67 3.91 5.02
CA LYS A 138 0.65 4.10 4.39
C LYS A 138 1.64 4.67 5.39
N ASP A 139 1.73 4.00 6.53
CA ASP A 139 2.53 4.49 7.66
C ASP A 139 4.04 4.41 7.34
N GLU A 140 4.45 3.54 6.41
CA GLU A 140 5.84 3.35 5.98
C GLU A 140 6.02 3.49 4.45
N GLU A 141 7.25 3.75 4.02
CA GLU A 141 7.58 3.97 2.60
C GLU A 141 7.58 2.68 1.76
N GLN A 142 7.92 1.55 2.38
CA GLN A 142 8.12 0.26 1.68
C GLN A 142 7.11 -0.82 2.08
N TRP A 143 6.33 -0.59 3.13
CA TRP A 143 5.33 -1.53 3.65
C TRP A 143 4.03 -0.80 3.96
N TRP A 144 2.94 -1.19 3.31
CA TRP A 144 1.62 -0.59 3.53
C TRP A 144 0.70 -1.59 4.22
N THR A 145 -0.25 -1.11 5.02
CA THR A 145 -1.30 -1.96 5.58
C THR A 145 -2.45 -2.02 4.59
N ALA A 146 -2.83 -3.24 4.18
CA ALA A 146 -3.92 -3.47 3.25
C ALA A 146 -4.93 -4.49 3.78
N ARG A 147 -6.07 -4.60 3.08
CA ARG A 147 -7.12 -5.58 3.31
C ARG A 147 -7.39 -6.37 2.03
N ASN A 148 -7.49 -7.69 2.12
CA ASN A 148 -7.92 -8.53 1.00
C ASN A 148 -9.44 -8.67 0.91
N SER A 149 -9.94 -9.33 -0.15
CA SER A 149 -11.38 -9.58 -0.35
C SER A 149 -12.01 -10.45 0.74
N SER A 150 -11.22 -11.32 1.37
CA SER A 150 -11.62 -12.15 2.52
C SER A 150 -11.72 -11.36 3.83
N GLY A 151 -11.34 -10.08 3.80
CA GLY A 151 -11.41 -9.17 4.92
C GLY A 151 -10.23 -9.21 5.87
N GLN A 152 -9.20 -10.03 5.59
CA GLN A 152 -7.96 -10.08 6.37
C GLN A 152 -7.15 -8.81 6.16
N ILE A 153 -6.51 -8.34 7.23
CA ILE A 153 -5.72 -7.11 7.27
C ILE A 153 -4.30 -7.47 7.66
N GLY A 154 -3.33 -6.91 6.96
CA GLY A 154 -1.90 -7.07 7.28
C GLY A 154 -1.03 -6.21 6.37
N GLN A 155 0.28 -6.35 6.53
CA GLN A 155 1.28 -5.59 5.81
C GLN A 155 1.60 -6.21 4.45
N ILE A 156 1.79 -5.35 3.45
CA ILE A 156 2.15 -5.73 2.09
C ILE A 156 3.33 -4.89 1.60
N PRO A 157 4.31 -5.50 0.90
CA PRO A 157 5.44 -4.75 0.36
C PRO A 157 5.01 -3.94 -0.88
N VAL A 158 5.28 -2.62 -0.84
CA VAL A 158 5.04 -1.70 -1.95
C VAL A 158 5.63 -2.16 -3.30
N PRO A 159 6.84 -2.75 -3.39
CA PRO A 159 7.35 -3.21 -4.69
C PRO A 159 6.60 -4.40 -5.30
N TYR A 160 5.71 -5.05 -4.55
CA TYR A 160 4.93 -6.22 -4.99
C TYR A 160 3.52 -5.86 -5.44
N ILE A 161 3.17 -4.57 -5.45
CA ILE A 161 1.87 -4.08 -5.84
C ILE A 161 1.97 -3.02 -6.93
N ASP A 162 0.97 -2.98 -7.80
CA ASP A 162 0.75 -1.90 -8.78
C ASP A 162 -0.56 -1.19 -8.45
N ARG A 163 -0.69 0.09 -8.85
CA ARG A 163 -1.95 0.84 -8.67
C ARG A 163 -3.06 0.20 -9.50
N TYR A 164 -4.21 -0.01 -8.89
CA TYR A 164 -5.38 -0.55 -9.57
C TYR A 164 -6.27 0.61 -10.04
N ASP A 165 -6.28 0.88 -11.34
CA ASP A 165 -7.26 1.77 -11.97
C ASP A 165 -8.45 0.94 -12.46
N GLU A 166 -9.64 1.15 -11.89
CA GLU A 166 -10.90 0.47 -12.24
C GLU A 166 -11.36 0.68 -13.70
N ASN A 167 -10.60 1.44 -14.51
CA ASN A 167 -10.95 1.80 -15.89
C ASN A 167 -10.18 1.01 -16.97
N MET A 168 -9.47 -0.06 -16.62
CA MET A 168 -8.52 -0.71 -17.54
C MET A 168 -8.95 -2.08 -18.09
N ASP A 169 -10.25 -2.42 -18.03
CA ASP A 169 -10.78 -3.69 -18.54
C ASP A 169 -11.90 -3.51 -19.59
N GLU A 170 -11.70 -2.71 -20.65
CA GLU A 170 -12.58 -2.77 -21.86
C GLU A 170 -11.90 -2.38 -23.20
N ASN A 171 -10.57 -2.46 -23.37
CA ASN A 171 -9.99 -2.18 -24.70
C ASN A 171 -8.75 -2.99 -25.11
N ALA A 172 -8.72 -4.27 -24.74
CA ALA A 172 -7.73 -5.21 -25.25
C ALA A 172 -8.18 -5.83 -26.59
N THR A 173 -8.41 -5.03 -27.64
CA THR A 173 -8.42 -5.55 -29.03
C THR A 173 -8.29 -4.41 -30.04
N THR A 174 -7.07 -3.96 -30.33
CA THR A 174 -6.52 -3.73 -31.70
C THR A 174 -5.24 -2.90 -31.68
N ALA A 175 -4.37 -3.17 -32.66
CA ALA A 175 -3.23 -2.38 -33.13
C ALA A 175 -1.90 -2.49 -32.35
N ALA A 176 -1.11 -3.47 -32.78
CA ALA A 176 0.33 -3.29 -32.96
C ALA A 176 0.58 -2.06 -33.86
N HIS A 177 1.50 -1.15 -33.47
CA HIS A 177 2.47 -0.39 -34.29
C HIS A 177 3.09 0.78 -33.46
N HIS A 178 4.43 0.72 -33.29
CA HIS A 178 5.49 1.63 -32.78
C HIS A 178 5.34 3.19 -32.87
N PRO A 179 6.29 4.05 -32.35
CA PRO A 179 7.48 3.87 -31.49
C PRO A 179 7.68 4.93 -30.35
N LEU A 180 8.79 4.78 -29.62
CA LEU A 180 9.38 5.56 -28.50
C LEU A 180 9.57 7.08 -28.74
N THR A 181 9.38 7.90 -27.69
CA THR A 181 10.23 9.08 -27.33
C THR A 181 9.94 9.63 -25.92
N GLY A 182 10.96 9.61 -25.03
CA GLY A 182 11.23 10.48 -23.85
C GLY A 182 10.17 10.57 -22.72
N ASN A 183 10.49 10.55 -21.42
CA ASN A 183 11.72 10.90 -20.73
C ASN A 183 11.76 10.32 -19.29
N LEU A 184 12.98 10.14 -18.80
CA LEU A 184 13.44 9.50 -17.56
C LEU A 184 12.96 10.16 -16.26
N LEU A 185 12.54 9.34 -15.28
CA LEU A 185 12.80 9.51 -13.84
C LEU A 185 12.91 8.10 -13.21
N GLY A 186 14.09 7.79 -12.67
CA GLY A 186 14.53 6.44 -12.30
C GLY A 186 13.99 5.94 -10.97
N GLY A 187 13.38 4.76 -11.01
CA GLY A 187 13.19 3.85 -9.90
C GLY A 187 13.39 2.43 -10.45
N SER A 188 14.33 1.68 -9.88
CA SER A 188 14.78 0.39 -10.43
C SER A 188 13.68 -0.68 -10.38
N SER A 189 12.92 -0.78 -11.47
CA SER A 189 12.00 -1.86 -11.79
C SER A 189 12.76 -2.93 -12.57
N LEU A 190 12.63 -4.20 -12.17
CA LEU A 190 13.11 -5.33 -12.98
C LEU A 190 12.50 -5.22 -14.39
N LYS A 191 13.35 -5.26 -15.43
CA LYS A 191 12.85 -5.33 -16.80
C LYS A 191 12.29 -6.74 -16.98
N ARG A 192 11.18 -6.87 -17.72
CA ARG A 192 10.51 -8.16 -18.02
C ARG A 192 11.45 -9.22 -18.64
N THR A 193 12.58 -8.79 -19.19
CA THR A 193 13.67 -9.62 -19.74
C THR A 193 14.50 -10.33 -18.68
N ASP A 194 14.57 -9.80 -17.46
CA ASP A 194 15.47 -10.25 -16.40
C ASP A 194 15.00 -11.56 -15.76
N LEU A 195 13.67 -11.78 -15.69
CA LEU A 195 13.07 -13.02 -15.19
C LEU A 195 13.15 -14.19 -16.17
N ASN A 196 13.37 -13.92 -17.46
CA ASN A 196 13.44 -14.95 -18.51
C ASN A 196 14.89 -15.21 -18.97
N ARG A 197 15.87 -14.75 -18.19
CA ARG A 197 17.29 -14.84 -18.53
C ARG A 197 17.79 -16.26 -18.32
N LYS A 198 18.55 -16.78 -19.30
CA LYS A 198 19.10 -18.14 -19.27
C LYS A 198 20.16 -18.23 -18.17
N LEU A 199 19.90 -19.03 -17.12
CA LEU A 199 20.81 -19.25 -16.01
C LEU A 199 21.91 -20.27 -16.40
N PRO A 200 23.13 -20.17 -15.87
CA PRO A 200 23.60 -19.18 -14.89
C PRO A 200 23.86 -17.81 -15.54
N ALA A 201 23.52 -16.73 -14.82
CA ALA A 201 23.73 -15.34 -15.24
C ALA A 201 24.45 -14.55 -14.15
N TYR A 202 25.13 -13.45 -14.50
CA TYR A 202 25.88 -12.63 -13.54
C TYR A 202 25.09 -11.38 -13.16
N ALA A 203 25.04 -11.05 -11.87
CA ALA A 203 24.39 -9.86 -11.35
C ALA A 203 25.32 -9.08 -10.42
N ARG A 204 25.37 -7.77 -10.59
CA ARG A 204 26.14 -6.85 -9.74
C ARG A 204 25.30 -6.45 -8.53
N VAL A 205 25.91 -6.50 -7.36
CA VAL A 205 25.29 -6.01 -6.12
C VAL A 205 25.24 -4.49 -6.16
N LYS A 206 24.03 -3.95 -6.06
CA LYS A 206 23.79 -2.51 -5.92
C LYS A 206 23.51 -2.08 -4.47
N GLN A 207 23.15 -3.03 -3.61
CA GLN A 207 22.83 -2.76 -2.21
C GLN A 207 23.53 -3.78 -1.30
N SER A 208 24.34 -3.29 -0.36
CA SER A 208 25.03 -4.15 0.61
C SER A 208 24.05 -4.76 1.61
N ARG A 209 24.35 -5.98 2.05
CA ARG A 209 23.59 -6.69 3.09
C ARG A 209 24.52 -7.58 3.89
N VAL A 210 24.43 -7.49 5.21
CA VAL A 210 25.07 -8.44 6.11
C VAL A 210 24.01 -9.48 6.55
N PRO A 211 24.26 -10.79 6.36
CA PRO A 211 23.35 -11.83 6.84
C PRO A 211 23.21 -11.74 8.36
N ASN A 212 22.03 -12.08 8.86
CA ASN A 212 21.82 -12.23 10.30
C ASN A 212 22.72 -13.38 10.83
N ALA A 213 23.26 -13.25 12.04
CA ALA A 213 24.23 -14.20 12.61
C ALA A 213 23.70 -15.64 12.75
N TYR A 214 22.38 -15.81 12.73
CA TYR A 214 21.70 -17.11 12.81
C TYR A 214 21.40 -17.72 11.44
N ASP A 215 21.54 -16.98 10.33
CA ASP A 215 21.27 -17.45 8.98
C ASP A 215 22.58 -17.84 8.27
N LYS A 216 22.88 -19.14 8.31
CA LYS A 216 24.07 -19.70 7.64
C LYS A 216 23.90 -19.85 6.13
N THR A 217 22.72 -19.54 5.58
CA THR A 217 22.35 -19.80 4.19
C THR A 217 22.19 -18.53 3.35
N ALA A 218 22.17 -17.35 3.96
CA ALA A 218 22.13 -16.05 3.27
C ALA A 218 23.53 -15.58 2.85
N LEU A 219 23.62 -15.01 1.64
CA LEU A 219 24.87 -14.42 1.15
C LEU A 219 25.11 -13.03 1.71
N LYS A 220 26.35 -12.77 2.14
CA LYS A 220 26.84 -11.43 2.43
C LYS A 220 27.07 -10.70 1.11
N LEU A 221 26.45 -9.53 0.97
CA LEU A 221 26.51 -8.72 -0.24
C LEU A 221 27.29 -7.44 0.04
N GLU A 222 28.29 -7.12 -0.76
CA GLU A 222 28.95 -5.81 -0.77
C GLU A 222 28.72 -5.12 -2.12
N ILE A 223 28.49 -3.79 -2.10
CA ILE A 223 28.19 -3.03 -3.31
C ILE A 223 29.36 -3.17 -4.28
N GLY A 224 29.06 -3.56 -5.52
CA GLY A 224 30.05 -3.81 -6.57
C GLY A 224 30.43 -5.28 -6.77
N ASP A 225 30.06 -6.16 -5.85
CA ASP A 225 30.28 -7.61 -6.00
C ASP A 225 29.52 -8.18 -7.19
N ILE A 226 30.10 -9.17 -7.88
CA ILE A 226 29.46 -9.88 -8.98
C ILE A 226 29.04 -11.27 -8.50
N ILE A 227 27.73 -11.49 -8.38
CA ILE A 227 27.14 -12.77 -8.01
C ILE A 227 26.82 -13.56 -9.28
N LYS A 228 27.17 -14.85 -9.29
CA LYS A 228 26.68 -15.79 -10.29
C LYS A 228 25.32 -16.30 -9.83
N VAL A 229 24.24 -15.77 -10.40
CA VAL A 229 22.86 -16.21 -10.17
C VAL A 229 22.69 -17.61 -10.78
N THR A 230 22.41 -18.60 -9.93
CA THR A 230 22.24 -20.00 -10.33
C THR A 230 20.77 -20.40 -10.40
N LYS A 231 19.92 -19.76 -9.60
CA LYS A 231 18.49 -20.06 -9.54
C LYS A 231 17.66 -18.83 -9.20
N THR A 232 16.64 -18.57 -9.99
CA THR A 232 15.68 -17.49 -9.75
C THR A 232 14.37 -18.08 -9.23
N ASN A 233 14.09 -17.93 -7.94
CA ASN A 233 12.80 -18.32 -7.40
C ASN A 233 11.77 -17.19 -7.58
N ILE A 234 10.53 -17.56 -7.89
CA ILE A 234 9.42 -16.62 -8.12
C ILE A 234 8.97 -15.87 -6.84
N ASN A 235 9.43 -16.32 -5.67
CA ASN A 235 9.20 -15.68 -4.37
C ASN A 235 10.11 -14.46 -4.11
N GLY A 236 11.00 -14.12 -5.06
CA GLY A 236 11.92 -12.99 -4.94
C GLY A 236 13.21 -13.26 -4.14
N GLN A 237 13.41 -14.48 -3.63
CA GLN A 237 14.70 -14.93 -3.12
C GLN A 237 15.46 -15.69 -4.20
N TRP A 238 16.47 -15.05 -4.78
CA TRP A 238 17.34 -15.70 -5.76
C TRP A 238 18.47 -16.42 -5.04
N GLU A 239 18.95 -17.50 -5.64
CA GLU A 239 20.12 -18.23 -5.17
C GLU A 239 21.25 -18.01 -6.15
N GLY A 240 22.44 -17.89 -5.61
CA GLY A 240 23.64 -17.71 -6.42
C GLY A 240 24.90 -18.02 -5.64
N GLU A 241 26.01 -17.81 -6.31
CA GLU A 241 27.35 -18.07 -5.83
C GLU A 241 28.14 -16.76 -5.86
N LEU A 242 28.72 -16.40 -4.71
CA LEU A 242 29.58 -15.24 -4.55
C LEU A 242 30.83 -15.66 -3.75
N ASN A 243 32.02 -15.42 -4.30
CA ASN A 243 33.30 -15.74 -3.66
C ASN A 243 33.40 -17.20 -3.16
N GLY A 244 32.86 -18.16 -3.92
CA GLY A 244 32.85 -19.59 -3.59
C GLY A 244 31.88 -19.99 -2.48
N ARG A 245 31.00 -19.07 -2.03
CA ARG A 245 29.88 -19.38 -1.13
C ARG A 245 28.59 -19.36 -1.91
N ASN A 246 27.72 -20.34 -1.65
CA ASN A 246 26.37 -20.38 -2.17
C ASN A 246 25.39 -19.92 -1.10
N GLY A 247 24.37 -19.19 -1.52
CA GLY A 247 23.29 -18.82 -0.63
C GLY A 247 22.22 -17.99 -1.33
N HIS A 248 21.21 -17.61 -0.55
CA HIS A 248 20.08 -16.85 -1.05
C HIS A 248 20.26 -15.36 -0.82
N PHE A 249 19.71 -14.55 -1.72
CA PHE A 249 19.69 -13.11 -1.64
C PHE A 249 18.43 -12.54 -2.32
N PRO A 250 17.94 -11.36 -1.89
CA PRO A 250 16.78 -10.74 -2.51
C PRO A 250 17.18 -10.19 -3.89
N PHE A 251 16.34 -10.41 -4.89
CA PHE A 251 16.58 -9.86 -6.24
C PHE A 251 16.70 -8.32 -6.22
N THR A 252 16.07 -7.66 -5.24
CA THR A 252 16.05 -6.19 -5.11
C THR A 252 17.43 -5.60 -4.86
N HIS A 253 18.39 -6.39 -4.36
CA HIS A 253 19.74 -5.93 -4.00
C HIS A 253 20.75 -6.06 -5.14
N VAL A 254 20.34 -6.64 -6.27
CA VAL A 254 21.22 -6.93 -7.40
C VAL A 254 20.63 -6.40 -8.71
N GLU A 255 21.48 -6.26 -9.72
CA GLU A 255 21.13 -5.89 -11.10
C GLU A 255 21.88 -6.82 -12.06
N PHE A 256 21.21 -7.41 -13.04
CA PHE A 256 21.90 -8.27 -14.00
C PHE A 256 22.87 -7.47 -14.87
N VAL A 257 24.04 -8.07 -15.11
CA VAL A 257 25.10 -7.50 -15.93
C VAL A 257 25.06 -8.19 -17.28
N ASP A 258 24.92 -7.45 -18.38
CA ASP A 258 24.98 -7.99 -19.74
C ASP A 258 26.39 -8.41 -20.14
N ASP A 259 26.53 -9.37 -21.06
CA ASP A 259 27.83 -9.92 -21.49
C ASP A 259 28.81 -8.84 -22.04
N CYS A 260 28.31 -7.65 -22.40
CA CYS A 260 29.14 -6.49 -22.76
C CYS A 260 29.93 -5.90 -21.57
N ASP A 261 29.36 -5.88 -20.36
CA ASP A 261 29.99 -5.27 -19.18
C ASP A 261 31.01 -6.21 -18.50
N LEU A 262 30.95 -7.51 -18.79
CA LEU A 262 31.95 -8.50 -18.35
C LEU A 262 33.28 -8.36 -19.11
N ALA A 263 33.28 -7.80 -20.31
CA ALA A 263 34.49 -7.52 -21.09
C ALA A 263 35.29 -6.34 -20.50
N GLU A 264 34.60 -5.32 -19.98
CA GLU A 264 35.25 -4.16 -19.35
C GLU A 264 35.92 -4.53 -18.01
N LEU A 265 35.33 -5.44 -17.23
CA LEU A 265 35.92 -5.95 -15.98
C LEU A 265 37.12 -6.88 -16.21
N ARG A 266 37.18 -7.59 -17.35
CA ARG A 266 38.38 -8.36 -17.73
C ARG A 266 39.53 -7.48 -18.22
N SER A 267 39.24 -6.31 -18.78
CA SER A 267 40.29 -5.39 -19.25
C SER A 267 40.96 -4.58 -18.12
N ASN A 268 40.30 -4.39 -16.98
CA ASN A 268 40.90 -3.69 -15.83
C ASN A 268 41.66 -4.61 -14.84
N GLY A 269 41.73 -5.92 -15.13
CA GLY A 269 42.42 -6.90 -14.29
C GLY A 269 43.88 -7.17 -14.64
N THR A 270 44.43 -6.60 -15.71
CA THR A 270 45.84 -6.83 -16.12
C THR A 270 46.67 -5.57 -15.97
N SER A 271 46.96 -5.16 -14.74
CA SER A 271 48.18 -4.38 -14.48
C SER A 271 48.54 -4.35 -13.00
N LYS A 272 49.05 -5.47 -12.46
CA LYS A 272 50.06 -5.44 -11.39
C LYS A 272 50.78 -6.79 -11.25
N SER A 273 51.59 -7.09 -12.26
CA SER A 273 52.75 -7.97 -12.14
C SER A 273 53.89 -7.27 -12.88
N GLU A 274 55.07 -7.22 -12.25
CA GLU A 274 56.35 -6.69 -12.75
C GLU A 274 56.47 -5.16 -12.90
N TRP A 275 57.23 -4.54 -12.00
CA TRP A 275 58.61 -4.14 -12.32
C TRP A 275 59.49 -4.36 -11.09
N GLU A 276 60.48 -5.23 -11.26
CA GLU A 276 61.66 -5.38 -10.41
C GLU A 276 62.61 -4.20 -10.67
N GLN A 277 63.11 -3.59 -9.59
CA GLN A 277 64.49 -3.10 -9.47
C GLN A 277 64.80 -2.77 -8.01
#